data_AF-A0A7Y8HQK7-F1
#
_entry.id   AF-A0A7Y8HQK7-F1
#
_cell.length_a   1.000
_cell.length_b   1.000
_cell.length_c   1.000
_cell.angle_alpha   90.00
_cell.angle_beta   90.00
_cell.angle_gamma   90.00
#
_symmetry.space_group_name_H-M   'P 1'
#
loop_
_entity.id
_entity.type
_entity.pdbx_description
1 polymer ?
#
loop_
_entity_poly.entity_id
_entity_poly.type
_entity_poly.pdbx_seq_one_letter_code
_entity_poly.pdbx_strand_id
1 'polypeptide(L)'
;MTQKDVDHALEVLGLTLPVTSETLARSRRVLLYTWDPARYANLTNNPKKYMEAYKKAEEMTKLVEAAHALLTAVLVPDDASDVNRET
;
A
#
# COMPACT_ATOMS: atom_id res chain seq x y z
N MET A 1 -14.71 -5.29 8.81
CA MET A 1 -13.65 -5.83 7.94
C MET A 1 -14.04 -7.24 7.55
N THR A 2 -14.04 -7.53 6.25
CA THR A 2 -14.52 -8.79 5.67
C THR A 2 -13.40 -9.50 4.91
N GLN A 3 -13.55 -10.80 4.63
CA GLN A 3 -12.58 -11.54 3.82
C GLN A 3 -12.38 -10.91 2.43
N LYS A 4 -13.44 -10.35 1.84
CA LYS A 4 -13.35 -9.62 0.57
C LYS A 4 -12.44 -8.39 0.65
N ASP A 5 -12.41 -7.70 1.79
CA ASP A 5 -11.54 -6.54 1.99
C ASP A 5 -10.06 -6.97 2.05
N VAL A 6 -9.78 -8.13 2.67
CA VAL A 6 -8.44 -8.72 2.73
C VAL A 6 -7.99 -9.19 1.35
N ASP A 7 -8.84 -9.92 0.63
CA ASP A 7 -8.55 -10.42 -0.72
C ASP A 7 -8.27 -9.26 -1.69
N HIS A 8 -9.07 -8.19 -1.61
CA HIS A 8 -8.85 -6.99 -2.41
C HIS A 8 -7.55 -6.27 -2.04
N ALA A 9 -7.21 -6.16 -0.75
CA ALA A 9 -5.94 -5.58 -0.33
C ALA A 9 -4.73 -6.39 -0.81
N LEU A 10 -4.84 -7.71 -0.82
CA LEU A 10 -3.82 -8.61 -1.39
C LEU A 10 -3.66 -8.37 -2.89
N GLU A 11 -4.78 -8.22 -3.62
CA GLU A 11 -4.77 -7.89 -5.05
C GLU A 11 -4.10 -6.54 -5.33
N VAL A 12 -4.46 -5.49 -4.58
CA VAL A 12 -3.86 -4.15 -4.70
C VAL A 12 -2.35 -4.19 -4.52
N LEU A 13 -1.87 -4.98 -3.56
CA LEU A 13 -0.43 -5.11 -3.30
C LEU A 13 0.27 -6.18 -4.17
N GLY A 14 -0.48 -6.90 -5.02
CA GLY A 14 0.05 -7.97 -5.85
C GLY A 14 0.63 -9.13 -5.03
N LEU A 15 0.02 -9.42 -3.87
CA LEU A 15 0.48 -10.43 -2.93
C LEU A 15 -0.46 -11.65 -2.91
N THR A 16 0.11 -12.80 -2.55
CA THR A 16 -0.63 -14.01 -2.23
C THR A 16 -0.20 -14.52 -0.85
N LEU A 17 -1.07 -15.24 -0.16
CA LEU A 17 -0.74 -15.82 1.14
C LEU A 17 0.24 -17.01 0.97
N PRO A 18 1.16 -17.23 1.93
CA PRO A 18 1.38 -16.44 3.15
C PRO A 18 2.14 -15.13 2.88
N VAL A 19 1.76 -14.06 3.57
CA VAL A 19 2.43 -12.75 3.52
C VAL A 19 3.26 -12.54 4.78
N THR A 20 4.50 -12.06 4.63
CA THR A 20 5.37 -11.65 5.74
C THR A 20 5.39 -10.13 5.85
N SER A 21 5.75 -9.60 7.02
CA SER A 21 5.92 -8.15 7.23
C SER A 21 6.93 -7.55 6.24
N GLU A 22 7.99 -8.29 5.91
CA GLU A 22 8.99 -7.87 4.93
C GLU A 22 8.41 -7.79 3.51
N THR A 23 7.68 -8.82 3.05
CA THR A 23 7.09 -8.81 1.70
C THR A 23 6.02 -7.74 1.57
N LEU A 24 5.24 -7.51 2.63
CA LEU A 24 4.25 -6.44 2.73
C LEU A 24 4.91 -5.05 2.66
N ALA A 25 5.97 -4.81 3.42
CA ALA A 25 6.68 -3.53 3.40
C ALA A 25 7.39 -3.30 2.06
N ARG A 26 7.93 -4.37 1.45
CA ARG A 26 8.59 -4.30 0.14
C ARG A 26 7.60 -3.96 -0.98
N SER A 27 6.44 -4.62 -1.03
CA SER A 27 5.44 -4.36 -2.07
C SER A 27 4.93 -2.92 -1.99
N ARG A 28 4.65 -2.41 -0.77
CA ARG A 28 4.31 -1.01 -0.54
C ARG A 28 5.37 -0.07 -1.11
N ARG A 29 6.64 -0.25 -0.78
CA ARG A 29 7.72 0.63 -1.27
C ARG A 29 7.81 0.64 -2.81
N VAL A 30 7.71 -0.52 -3.45
CA VAL A 30 7.76 -0.64 -4.92
C VAL A 30 6.57 0.06 -5.57
N LEU A 31 5.37 -0.13 -5.03
CA LEU A 31 4.16 0.48 -5.58
C LEU A 31 4.13 2.00 -5.37
N LEU A 32 4.54 2.50 -4.20
CA LEU A 32 4.65 3.95 -3.97
C LEU A 32 5.69 4.60 -4.88
N TYR A 33 6.81 3.92 -5.14
CA TYR A 33 7.78 4.39 -6.11
C TYR A 33 7.21 4.39 -7.54
N THR A 34 6.38 3.41 -7.88
CA THR A 34 5.74 3.32 -9.21
C THR A 34 4.74 4.45 -9.40
N TRP A 35 3.93 4.72 -8.38
CA TRP A 35 2.86 5.72 -8.39
C TRP A 35 3.31 7.10 -7.90
N ASP A 36 4.61 7.37 -7.82
CA ASP A 36 5.12 8.72 -7.53
C ASP A 36 4.64 9.70 -8.62
N PRO A 37 3.77 10.68 -8.29
CA PRO A 37 3.20 11.60 -9.27
C PRO A 37 4.26 12.40 -10.05
N ALA A 38 5.43 12.65 -9.45
CA ALA A 38 6.52 13.36 -10.11
C ALA A 38 7.05 12.62 -11.34
N ARG A 39 6.94 11.28 -11.38
CA ARG A 39 7.36 10.47 -12.53
C ARG A 39 6.52 10.72 -13.78
N TYR A 40 5.29 11.19 -13.61
CA TYR A 40 4.37 11.45 -14.71
C TYR A 40 4.56 12.84 -15.34
N ALA A 41 5.30 13.74 -14.68
CA ALA A 41 5.61 15.09 -15.18
C ALA A 41 6.38 15.09 -16.51
N ASN A 42 7.23 14.08 -16.74
CA ASN A 42 8.06 14.01 -17.94
C ASN A 42 7.46 13.15 -19.06
N LEU A 43 6.26 12.59 -18.87
CA LEU A 43 5.65 11.66 -19.85
C LEU A 43 4.84 12.37 -20.94
N THR A 44 4.48 13.64 -20.74
CA THR A 44 3.67 14.37 -21.73
C THR A 44 3.82 15.87 -21.59
N ASN A 45 3.87 16.58 -22.73
CA ASN A 45 3.80 18.04 -22.79
C ASN A 45 2.34 18.56 -22.79
N ASN A 46 1.35 17.67 -22.71
CA ASN A 46 -0.06 18.06 -22.67
C ASN A 46 -0.52 18.18 -21.20
N PRO A 47 -0.89 19.40 -20.73
CA PRO A 47 -1.23 19.62 -19.33
C PRO A 47 -2.46 18.83 -18.87
N LYS A 48 -3.43 18.55 -19.75
CA LYS A 48 -4.61 17.75 -19.40
C LYS A 48 -4.23 16.30 -19.11
N LYS A 49 -3.42 15.70 -19.99
CA LYS A 49 -2.94 14.32 -19.81
C LYS A 49 -2.04 14.18 -18.59
N TYR A 50 -1.20 15.20 -18.34
CA TYR A 50 -0.40 15.26 -17.12
C TYR A 50 -1.29 15.24 -15.87
N MET A 51 -2.30 16.11 -15.81
CA MET A 51 -3.21 16.18 -14.67
C MET A 51 -4.01 14.89 -14.46
N GLU A 52 -4.44 14.22 -15.54
CA GLU A 52 -5.10 12.91 -15.46
C GLU A 52 -4.18 11.84 -14.86
N ALA A 53 -2.93 11.76 -15.34
CA ALA A 53 -1.94 10.82 -14.84
C ALA A 53 -1.58 11.11 -13.37
N TYR A 54 -1.41 12.39 -13.03
CA TYR A 54 -1.15 12.85 -11.66
C TYR A 54 -2.26 12.42 -10.69
N LYS A 55 -3.53 12.69 -11.04
CA LYS A 55 -4.68 12.27 -10.21
C LYS A 55 -4.74 10.77 -10.02
N LYS A 56 -4.52 10.01 -11.10
CA LYS A 56 -4.47 8.54 -11.02
C LYS A 56 -3.35 8.08 -10.08
N ALA A 57 -2.18 8.70 -10.14
CA ALA A 57 -1.07 8.39 -9.27
C ALA A 57 -1.39 8.66 -7.78
N GLU A 58 -2.07 9.78 -7.48
CA GLU A 58 -2.55 10.08 -6.12
C GLU A 58 -3.59 9.06 -5.63
N GLU A 59 -4.56 8.68 -6.48
CA GLU A 59 -5.58 7.69 -6.15
C GLU A 59 -4.95 6.32 -5.83
N MET A 60 -4.02 5.87 -6.68
CA MET A 60 -3.33 4.60 -6.48
C MET A 60 -2.44 4.62 -5.23
N THR A 61 -1.78 5.75 -4.94
CA THR A 61 -1.01 5.91 -3.70
C THR A 61 -1.91 5.73 -2.47
N LYS A 62 -3.09 6.37 -2.44
CA LYS A 62 -4.05 6.21 -1.33
C LYS A 62 -4.53 4.77 -1.19
N LEU A 63 -4.79 4.09 -2.31
CA LEU A 63 -5.23 2.70 -2.33
C LEU A 63 -4.17 1.75 -1.77
N VAL A 64 -2.90 1.95 -2.16
CA VAL A 64 -1.75 1.17 -1.66
C VAL A 64 -1.56 1.36 -0.16
N GLU A 65 -1.65 2.60 0.34
CA GLU A 65 -1.53 2.90 1.77
C GLU A 65 -2.66 2.24 2.58
N ALA A 66 -3.90 2.34 2.09
CA ALA A 66 -5.06 1.73 2.74
C ALA A 66 -4.97 0.20 2.79
N ALA A 67 -4.59 -0.44 1.67
CA ALA A 67 -4.39 -1.88 1.59
C ALA A 67 -3.27 -2.35 2.53
N HIS A 68 -2.15 -1.63 2.59
CA HIS A 68 -1.05 -1.95 3.49
C HIS A 68 -1.47 -1.80 4.97
N ALA A 69 -2.15 -0.72 5.33
CA ALA A 69 -2.64 -0.51 6.70
C ALA A 69 -3.59 -1.62 7.13
N LEU A 70 -4.51 -2.02 6.24
CA LEU A 70 -5.44 -3.13 6.49
C LEU A 70 -4.68 -4.45 6.71
N LEU A 71 -3.80 -4.83 5.78
CA LEU A 71 -3.06 -6.09 5.88
C LEU A 71 -2.10 -6.13 7.06
N THR A 72 -1.53 -4.98 7.45
CA THR A 72 -0.72 -4.88 8.67
C THR A 72 -1.56 -5.20 9.91
N ALA A 73 -2.75 -4.59 10.03
CA ALA A 73 -3.64 -4.83 11.15
C ALA A 73 -4.19 -6.26 11.23
N VAL A 74 -4.29 -6.96 10.09
CA VAL A 74 -4.83 -8.34 10.02
C VAL A 74 -3.74 -9.40 10.22
N LEU A 75 -2.57 -9.20 9.59
CA LEU A 75 -1.57 -10.27 9.41
C LEU A 75 -0.35 -10.12 10.32
N VAL A 76 -0.13 -8.94 10.89
CA VAL A 76 0.91 -8.72 11.90
C VAL A 76 0.20 -8.63 13.23
N PRO A 77 0.14 -9.72 14.02
CA PRO A 77 -0.32 -9.61 15.40
C PRO A 77 0.59 -8.60 16.12
N ASP A 78 -0.02 -7.71 16.87
CA ASP A 78 0.63 -6.69 17.66
C ASP A 78 1.41 -7.38 18.81
N ASP A 79 2.63 -7.82 18.55
CA ASP A 79 3.56 -8.34 19.58
C ASP A 79 4.13 -7.19 20.45
N ALA A 80 3.29 -6.21 20.80
CA ALA A 80 3.71 -4.98 21.47
C ALA A 80 2.73 -4.51 22.56
N SER A 81 2.15 -5.41 23.35
CA SER A 81 1.61 -5.01 24.67
C SER A 81 1.49 -6.17 25.66
N ASP A 82 2.60 -6.84 25.98
CA ASP A 82 2.68 -7.62 27.22
C ASP A 82 4.10 -7.60 27.81
N VAL A 83 4.60 -6.38 28.07
CA VAL A 83 5.70 -6.22 29.05
C VAL A 83 5.05 -6.13 30.41
N ASN A 84 4.88 -7.29 31.03
CA ASN A 84 4.60 -7.43 32.45
C ASN A 84 5.64 -6.63 33.23
N ARG A 85 5.25 -5.45 33.72
CA ARG A 85 6.06 -4.64 34.63
C ARG A 85 5.74 -5.07 36.06
N GLU A 86 6.15 -6.29 36.39
CA GLU A 86 6.44 -6.68 37.77
C GLU A 86 7.94 -6.48 37.99
N THR A 87 8.29 -5.45 38.76
CA THR A 87 9.40 -5.42 39.73
C THR A 87 9.36 -4.12 40.51
#